data_AF-A0A959SZK3-F1
#
_entry.id   AF-A0A959SZK3-F1
#
_cell.length_a   1.000
_cell.length_b   1.000
_cell.length_c   1.000
_cell.angle_alpha   90.00
_cell.angle_beta   90.00
_cell.angle_gamma   90.00
#
_symmetry.space_group_name_H-M   'P 1'
#
loop_
_entity.id
_entity.type
_entity.pdbx_description
1 polymer ?
#
loop_
_entity_poly.entity_id
_entity_poly.type
_entity_poly.pdbx_seq_one_letter_code
_entity_poly.pdbx_strand_id
1 'polypeptide(L)'
;LIGGLSGTAYLTVIEFLDAHSAEWGWSWADMGANLFGSGLFISQQLGWEEQRIQFKFSFHKMNYGETMLRNRADDLFGSSWYERMLKDYNGQTYWLSANLKSFFKRSNIPAWLNISVGYGADGMFGGFENIGRDDNGAIIFDRRDIPRRRQFYIAPDIDLTKIKTNSKFLRTLLSGLNAFKFPAPTLEFTNGKLKGHFLYF
;
A
#
# COMPACT_ATOMS: atom_id res chain seq x y z
N LEU A 1 2.43 -5.67 -20.88
CA LEU A 1 3.29 -4.63 -21.48
C LEU A 1 2.54 -3.32 -21.65
N ILE A 2 1.48 -3.27 -22.48
CA ILE A 2 0.67 -2.05 -22.68
C ILE A 2 0.19 -1.44 -21.36
N GLY A 3 -0.42 -2.24 -20.47
CA GLY A 3 -0.89 -1.77 -19.17
C GLY A 3 0.21 -1.19 -18.25
N GLY A 4 1.44 -1.73 -18.32
CA GLY A 4 2.56 -1.23 -17.52
C GLY A 4 3.06 0.12 -18.03
N LEU A 5 3.17 0.27 -19.36
CA LEU A 5 3.60 1.51 -20.00
C LEU A 5 2.54 2.62 -19.88
N SER A 6 1.26 2.28 -20.05
CA SER A 6 0.17 3.25 -19.89
C SER A 6 0.07 3.76 -18.45
N GLY A 7 0.30 2.90 -17.46
CA GLY A 7 0.35 3.29 -16.05
C GLY A 7 1.48 4.29 -15.77
N THR A 8 2.69 4.04 -16.29
CA THR A 8 3.81 4.98 -16.18
C THR A 8 3.48 6.32 -16.82
N ALA A 9 2.98 6.32 -18.06
CA ALA A 9 2.65 7.54 -18.77
C ALA A 9 1.60 8.38 -18.02
N TYR A 10 0.56 7.72 -17.51
CA TYR A 10 -0.49 8.37 -16.72
C TYR A 10 0.06 9.00 -15.44
N LEU A 11 0.88 8.26 -14.67
CA LEU A 11 1.46 8.78 -13.43
C LEU A 11 2.47 9.90 -13.69
N THR A 12 3.23 9.84 -14.78
CA THR A 12 4.10 10.95 -15.19
C THR A 12 3.32 12.23 -15.50
N VAL A 13 2.12 12.12 -16.09
CA VAL A 13 1.25 13.27 -16.30
C VAL A 13 0.80 13.87 -14.96
N ILE A 14 0.47 13.04 -13.96
CA ILE A 14 0.11 13.51 -12.62
C ILE A 14 1.28 14.27 -11.97
N GLU A 15 2.49 13.69 -11.97
CA GLU A 15 3.68 14.37 -11.42
C GLU A 15 3.94 15.72 -12.09
N PHE A 16 3.71 15.80 -13.42
CA PHE A 16 3.83 17.05 -14.15
C PHE A 16 2.77 18.08 -13.74
N LEU A 17 1.54 17.65 -13.42
CA LEU A 17 0.51 18.53 -12.89
C LEU A 17 0.85 18.99 -11.46
N ASP A 18 1.32 18.07 -10.61
CA ASP A 18 1.71 18.37 -9.23
C ASP A 18 2.89 19.35 -9.16
N ALA A 19 3.81 19.29 -10.12
CA ALA A 19 4.89 20.28 -10.28
C ALA A 19 4.41 21.74 -10.38
N HIS A 20 3.18 21.96 -10.84
CA HIS A 20 2.58 23.28 -10.97
C HIS A 20 1.64 23.62 -9.80
N SER A 21 1.44 22.71 -8.83
CA SER A 21 0.68 22.96 -7.61
C SER A 21 1.57 23.53 -6.50
N ALA A 22 1.05 24.53 -5.79
CA ALA A 22 1.72 25.12 -4.63
C ALA A 22 1.75 24.18 -3.40
N GLU A 23 0.88 23.16 -3.38
CA GLU A 23 0.71 22.28 -2.21
C GLU A 23 1.55 20.99 -2.31
N TRP A 24 1.77 20.47 -3.52
CA TRP A 24 2.37 19.16 -3.76
C TRP A 24 3.79 19.24 -4.36
N GLY A 25 3.94 19.98 -5.47
CA GLY A 25 5.22 20.10 -6.19
C GLY A 25 5.66 18.80 -6.88
N TRP A 26 6.77 18.87 -7.62
CA TRP A 26 7.35 17.68 -8.27
C TRP A 26 8.09 16.79 -7.29
N SER A 27 7.87 15.48 -7.36
CA SER A 27 8.54 14.51 -6.50
C SER A 27 9.32 13.46 -7.30
N TRP A 28 10.65 13.50 -7.17
CA TRP A 28 11.51 12.45 -7.73
C TRP A 28 11.32 11.10 -7.03
N ALA A 29 10.90 11.11 -5.76
CA ALA A 29 10.58 9.90 -5.04
C ALA A 29 9.35 9.21 -5.65
N ASP A 30 8.31 9.99 -5.97
CA ASP A 30 7.08 9.47 -6.55
C ASP A 30 7.30 9.00 -7.99
N MET A 31 8.04 9.78 -8.79
CA MET A 31 8.48 9.31 -10.12
C MET A 31 9.27 7.99 -10.05
N GLY A 32 10.20 7.88 -9.10
CA GLY A 32 10.97 6.65 -8.87
C GLY A 32 10.08 5.46 -8.50
N ALA A 33 9.10 5.66 -7.62
CA ALA A 33 8.14 4.64 -7.23
C ALA A 33 7.24 4.19 -8.40
N ASN A 34 6.75 5.15 -9.20
CA ASN A 34 5.93 4.92 -10.39
C ASN A 34 6.68 4.07 -11.43
N LEU A 35 7.94 4.44 -11.71
CA LEU A 35 8.81 3.68 -12.60
C LEU A 35 9.15 2.29 -12.05
N PHE A 36 9.41 2.18 -10.75
CA PHE A 36 9.70 0.91 -10.10
C PHE A 36 8.52 -0.06 -10.23
N GLY A 37 7.30 0.38 -9.96
CA GLY A 37 6.10 -0.46 -10.06
C GLY A 37 5.89 -1.01 -11.47
N SER A 38 5.91 -0.15 -12.48
CA SER A 38 5.77 -0.59 -13.88
C SER A 38 6.95 -1.43 -14.37
N GLY A 39 8.18 -1.06 -13.99
CA GLY A 39 9.39 -1.80 -14.30
C GLY A 39 9.37 -3.21 -13.69
N LEU A 40 8.91 -3.34 -12.44
CA LEU A 40 8.73 -4.62 -11.78
C LEU A 40 7.71 -5.50 -12.52
N PHE A 41 6.58 -4.94 -12.95
CA PHE A 41 5.60 -5.71 -13.72
C PHE A 41 6.14 -6.16 -15.09
N ILE A 42 6.74 -5.23 -15.84
CA ILE A 42 7.23 -5.47 -17.20
C ILE A 42 8.40 -6.46 -17.20
N SER A 43 9.37 -6.29 -16.32
CA SER A 43 10.56 -7.16 -16.22
C SER A 43 10.17 -8.61 -15.93
N GLN A 44 9.20 -8.84 -15.04
CA GLN A 44 8.67 -10.18 -14.77
C GLN A 44 8.00 -10.79 -16.00
N GLN A 45 7.20 -10.00 -16.73
CA GLN A 45 6.53 -10.49 -17.93
C GLN A 45 7.50 -10.87 -19.04
N LEU A 46 8.58 -10.09 -19.22
CA LEU A 46 9.60 -10.36 -20.24
C LEU A 46 10.57 -11.48 -19.82
N GLY A 47 10.93 -11.54 -18.53
CA GLY A 47 11.93 -12.48 -18.04
C GLY A 47 11.39 -13.86 -17.65
N TRP A 48 10.16 -13.93 -17.12
CA TRP A 48 9.57 -15.18 -16.62
C TRP A 48 8.29 -15.60 -17.33
N GLU A 49 7.73 -14.74 -18.20
CA GLU A 49 6.43 -14.95 -18.84
C GLU A 49 5.27 -15.15 -17.85
N GLU A 50 5.48 -14.81 -16.58
CA GLU A 50 4.53 -14.90 -15.48
C GLU A 50 4.84 -13.84 -14.41
N GLN A 51 3.83 -13.39 -13.67
CA GLN A 51 4.03 -12.53 -12.50
C GLN A 51 4.30 -13.41 -11.27
N ARG A 52 5.52 -13.34 -10.72
CA ARG A 52 5.94 -14.09 -9.53
C ARG A 52 5.86 -13.28 -8.25
N ILE A 53 5.96 -11.96 -8.36
CA ILE A 53 5.84 -10.97 -7.30
C ILE A 53 4.68 -10.07 -7.66
N GLN A 54 3.68 -10.02 -6.78
CA GLN A 54 2.45 -9.27 -6.97
C GLN A 54 2.38 -8.13 -5.96
N PHE A 55 1.97 -6.96 -6.42
CA PHE A 55 1.60 -5.87 -5.53
C PHE A 55 0.21 -6.15 -4.92
N LYS A 56 0.07 -5.94 -3.61
CA LYS A 56 -1.20 -6.08 -2.90
C LYS A 56 -1.40 -4.94 -1.91
N PHE A 57 -2.66 -4.69 -1.57
CA PHE A 57 -3.08 -3.64 -0.66
C PHE A 57 -3.81 -4.21 0.55
N SER A 58 -3.60 -3.64 1.74
CA SER A 58 -4.48 -3.84 2.89
C SER A 58 -4.82 -2.51 3.54
N PHE A 59 -5.95 -2.50 4.23
CA PHE A 59 -6.44 -1.35 4.97
C PHE A 59 -7.17 -1.80 6.23
N HIS A 60 -6.96 -1.06 7.32
CA HIS A 60 -7.88 -1.02 8.45
C HIS A 60 -8.31 0.39 8.78
N LYS A 61 -9.53 0.48 9.31
CA LYS A 61 -10.03 1.73 9.85
C LYS A 61 -9.28 2.08 11.13
N MET A 62 -8.57 3.19 11.10
CA MET A 62 -7.89 3.74 12.26
C MET A 62 -8.89 4.20 13.33
N ASN A 63 -8.56 3.91 14.59
CA ASN A 63 -9.22 4.51 15.75
C ASN A 63 -8.26 5.48 16.43
N TYR A 64 -8.46 6.77 16.18
CA TYR A 64 -7.58 7.83 16.66
C TYR A 64 -7.71 8.14 18.16
N GLY A 65 -8.71 7.60 18.85
CA GLY A 65 -8.92 7.75 20.31
C GLY A 65 -9.32 9.16 20.75
N GLU A 66 -8.49 10.16 20.44
CA GLU A 66 -8.70 11.57 20.74
C GLU A 66 -9.62 12.23 19.71
N THR A 67 -10.65 12.97 20.18
CA THR A 67 -11.60 13.69 19.31
C THR A 67 -10.90 14.65 18.35
N MET A 68 -9.87 15.36 18.82
CA MET A 68 -9.15 16.33 18.01
C MET A 68 -8.36 15.66 16.86
N LEU A 69 -7.71 14.52 17.12
CA LEU A 69 -7.02 13.74 16.08
C LEU A 69 -8.01 13.13 15.09
N ARG A 70 -9.17 12.65 15.57
CA ARG A 70 -10.24 12.15 14.71
C ARG A 70 -10.74 13.25 13.77
N ASN A 71 -11.07 14.42 14.31
CA ASN A 71 -11.52 15.56 13.51
C ASN A 71 -10.47 15.97 12.48
N ARG A 72 -9.20 16.09 12.89
CA ARG A 72 -8.10 16.37 11.96
C ARG A 72 -8.00 15.34 10.85
N ALA A 73 -8.14 14.06 11.20
CA ALA A 73 -8.10 12.99 10.23
C ALA A 73 -9.34 13.03 9.32
N ASP A 74 -10.52 13.46 9.81
CA ASP A 74 -11.74 13.63 9.00
C ASP A 74 -11.55 14.76 7.99
N ASP A 75 -10.92 15.87 8.40
CA ASP A 75 -10.60 17.00 7.53
C ASP A 75 -9.60 16.61 6.42
N LEU A 76 -8.59 15.79 6.75
CA LEU A 76 -7.56 15.39 5.79
C LEU A 76 -8.01 14.25 4.87
N PHE A 77 -8.69 13.26 5.41
CA PHE A 77 -8.89 11.96 4.74
C PHE A 77 -10.37 11.65 4.49
N GLY A 78 -11.30 12.54 4.86
CA GLY A 78 -12.74 12.28 4.81
C GLY A 78 -13.22 11.42 5.97
N SER A 79 -14.54 11.25 6.11
CA SER A 79 -15.14 10.52 7.24
C SER A 79 -15.77 9.18 6.83
N SER A 80 -16.02 8.99 5.53
CA SER A 80 -16.61 7.75 5.04
C SER A 80 -15.57 6.62 4.97
N TRP A 81 -16.06 5.38 4.99
CA TRP A 81 -15.17 4.21 4.92
C TRP A 81 -14.32 4.19 3.64
N TYR A 82 -14.90 4.53 2.48
CA TYR A 82 -14.19 4.52 1.20
C TYR A 82 -13.12 5.60 1.12
N GLU A 83 -13.40 6.80 1.64
CA GLU A 83 -12.41 7.88 1.69
C GLU A 83 -11.25 7.49 2.58
N ARG A 84 -11.52 6.92 3.76
CA ARG A 84 -10.48 6.44 4.67
C ARG A 84 -9.64 5.33 4.05
N MET A 85 -10.27 4.38 3.36
CA MET A 85 -9.55 3.32 2.67
C MET A 85 -8.57 3.88 1.64
N LEU A 86 -8.95 4.93 0.91
CA LEU A 86 -8.13 5.49 -0.17
C LEU A 86 -7.11 6.54 0.30
N LYS A 87 -7.47 7.37 1.29
CA LYS A 87 -6.71 8.56 1.68
C LYS A 87 -6.00 8.44 3.01
N ASP A 88 -6.51 7.63 3.94
CA ASP A 88 -5.96 7.56 5.29
C ASP A 88 -4.75 6.62 5.33
N TYR A 89 -3.58 7.16 5.00
CA TYR A 89 -2.33 6.42 4.93
C TYR A 89 -1.92 5.76 6.27
N ASN A 90 -2.46 6.22 7.40
CA ASN A 90 -2.17 5.64 8.72
C ASN A 90 -2.68 4.21 8.87
N GLY A 91 -3.73 3.86 8.12
CA GLY A 91 -4.32 2.53 8.12
C GLY A 91 -3.98 1.69 6.90
N GLN A 92 -3.11 2.16 6.01
CA GLN A 92 -2.78 1.50 4.75
C GLN A 92 -1.47 0.73 4.82
N THR A 93 -1.42 -0.41 4.13
CA THR A 93 -0.17 -1.14 3.91
C THR A 93 -0.09 -1.63 2.48
N TYR A 94 1.08 -1.40 1.88
CA TYR A 94 1.39 -1.83 0.53
C TYR A 94 2.35 -3.01 0.58
N TRP A 95 2.05 -4.06 -0.17
CA TRP A 95 2.72 -5.34 -0.06
C TRP A 95 3.31 -5.76 -1.39
N LEU A 96 4.51 -6.34 -1.34
CA LEU A 96 5.06 -7.17 -2.40
C LEU A 96 4.98 -8.62 -1.96
N SER A 97 4.16 -9.41 -2.65
CA SER A 97 3.85 -10.81 -2.33
C SER A 97 4.49 -11.74 -3.36
N ALA A 98 5.47 -12.53 -2.94
CA ALA A 98 6.23 -13.45 -3.78
C ALA A 98 5.66 -14.88 -3.70
N ASN A 99 5.34 -15.46 -4.86
CA ASN A 99 4.86 -16.84 -4.96
C ASN A 99 6.01 -17.84 -4.89
N LEU A 100 6.08 -18.57 -3.77
CA LEU A 100 7.20 -19.47 -3.49
C LEU A 100 7.29 -20.61 -4.51
N LYS A 101 6.16 -21.16 -4.95
CA LYS A 101 6.13 -22.25 -5.93
C LYS A 101 6.62 -21.81 -7.31
N SER A 102 6.35 -20.57 -7.74
CA SER A 102 6.85 -20.02 -9.01
C SER A 102 8.38 -19.88 -9.03
N PHE A 103 9.01 -19.58 -7.89
CA PHE A 103 10.48 -19.57 -7.77
C PHE A 103 11.06 -20.98 -7.61
N PHE A 104 10.43 -21.84 -6.81
CA PHE A 104 10.88 -23.19 -6.51
C PHE A 104 10.00 -24.25 -7.20
N LYS A 105 9.98 -24.26 -8.52
CA LYS A 105 9.03 -25.06 -9.33
C LYS A 105 9.01 -26.57 -8.99
N ARG A 106 10.16 -27.13 -8.60
CA ARG A 106 10.33 -28.55 -8.25
C ARG A 106 10.03 -28.90 -6.78
N SER A 107 9.76 -27.91 -5.93
CA SER A 107 9.46 -28.12 -4.51
C SER A 107 8.06 -28.69 -4.28
N ASN A 108 7.78 -29.22 -3.08
CA ASN A 108 6.43 -29.62 -2.67
C ASN A 108 5.60 -28.46 -2.07
N ILE A 109 6.04 -27.21 -2.26
CA ILE A 109 5.36 -26.03 -1.72
C ILE A 109 3.99 -25.88 -2.42
N PRO A 110 2.90 -25.62 -1.68
CA PRO A 110 1.60 -25.36 -2.27
C PRO A 110 1.65 -24.19 -3.25
N ALA A 111 0.97 -24.33 -4.40
CA ALA A 111 0.99 -23.30 -5.45
C ALA A 111 0.41 -21.95 -5.01
N TRP A 112 -0.47 -21.94 -4.00
CA TRP A 112 -1.09 -20.73 -3.47
C TRP A 112 -0.26 -20.04 -2.38
N LEU A 113 0.82 -20.64 -1.88
CA LEU A 113 1.57 -20.08 -0.76
C LEU A 113 2.54 -18.99 -1.23
N ASN A 114 2.35 -17.81 -0.65
CA ASN A 114 3.22 -16.66 -0.84
C ASN A 114 3.88 -16.25 0.47
N ILE A 115 4.96 -15.47 0.34
CA ILE A 115 5.51 -14.64 1.41
C ILE A 115 5.45 -13.19 0.96
N SER A 116 5.04 -12.29 1.86
CA SER A 116 4.91 -10.86 1.56
C SER A 116 5.79 -10.04 2.47
N VAL A 117 6.38 -8.99 1.89
CA VAL A 117 6.96 -7.87 2.63
C VAL A 117 6.08 -6.65 2.43
N GLY A 118 5.84 -5.90 3.50
CA GLY A 118 4.92 -4.77 3.51
C GLY A 118 5.58 -3.49 3.97
N TYR A 119 5.03 -2.37 3.52
CA TYR A 119 5.40 -1.03 3.96
C TYR A 119 4.12 -0.24 4.29
N GLY A 120 4.09 0.31 5.50
CA GLY A 120 3.03 1.19 5.99
C GLY A 120 3.62 2.37 6.74
N ALA A 121 2.76 3.27 7.19
CA ALA A 121 3.15 4.39 8.02
C ALA A 121 2.04 4.75 8.99
N ASP A 122 2.40 5.36 10.12
CA ASP A 122 1.51 5.77 11.19
C ASP A 122 1.88 7.18 11.70
N GLY A 123 0.94 7.85 12.36
CA GLY A 123 1.12 9.15 13.01
C GLY A 123 1.17 10.33 12.04
N MET A 124 0.54 10.24 10.87
CA MET A 124 0.47 11.29 9.85
C MET A 124 -0.81 12.12 9.98
N PHE A 125 -0.66 13.36 10.43
CA PHE A 125 -1.74 14.36 10.59
C PHE A 125 -1.46 15.68 9.83
N GLY A 126 -0.64 15.61 8.79
CA GLY A 126 -0.33 16.69 7.86
C GLY A 126 0.55 16.19 6.71
N GLY A 127 0.90 17.05 5.76
CA GLY A 127 1.69 16.68 4.57
C GLY A 127 3.11 16.23 4.93
N PHE A 128 3.93 17.14 5.44
CA PHE A 128 5.33 16.90 5.81
C PHE A 128 5.54 16.79 7.33
N GLU A 129 4.84 17.64 8.08
CA GLU A 129 4.84 17.65 9.54
C GLU A 129 3.39 17.57 10.04
N ASN A 130 3.22 17.22 11.32
CA ASN A 130 1.90 17.18 11.95
C ASN A 130 1.45 18.60 12.37
N ILE A 131 1.41 19.49 11.40
CA ILE A 131 0.91 20.86 11.51
C ILE A 131 -0.27 21.05 10.54
N GLY A 132 -1.29 21.79 10.97
CA GLY A 132 -2.35 22.30 10.11
C GLY A 132 -2.38 23.82 10.17
N ARG A 133 -2.56 24.46 9.01
CA ARG A 133 -2.70 25.92 8.88
C ARG A 133 -4.05 26.27 8.27
N ASP A 134 -4.58 27.43 8.62
CA ASP A 134 -5.72 28.04 7.93
C ASP A 134 -5.28 28.78 6.65
N ASP A 135 -6.25 29.34 5.92
CA ASP A 135 -6.01 30.08 4.68
C ASP A 135 -5.14 31.34 4.87
N ASN A 136 -5.07 31.86 6.10
CA ASN A 136 -4.22 33.01 6.47
C ASN A 136 -2.82 32.58 6.91
N GLY A 137 -2.53 31.27 6.91
CA GLY A 137 -1.25 30.69 7.30
C GLY A 137 -1.04 30.54 8.80
N ALA A 138 -2.05 30.81 9.63
CA ALA A 138 -2.00 30.64 11.08
C ALA A 138 -2.07 29.16 11.45
N ILE A 139 -1.28 28.74 12.44
CA ILE A 139 -1.27 27.34 12.91
C ILE A 139 -2.52 27.08 13.74
N ILE A 140 -3.37 26.18 13.25
CA ILE A 140 -4.63 25.76 13.91
C ILE A 140 -4.56 24.33 14.48
N PHE A 141 -3.51 23.59 14.12
CA PHE A 141 -3.22 22.25 14.63
C PHE A 141 -1.71 22.08 14.73
N ASP A 142 -1.22 21.65 15.90
CA ASP A 142 0.19 21.30 16.11
C ASP A 142 0.27 20.05 16.97
N ARG A 143 0.66 18.94 16.34
CA ARG A 143 0.92 17.65 16.99
C ARG A 143 2.26 17.08 16.55
N ARG A 144 3.29 17.93 16.45
CA ARG A 144 4.67 17.49 16.20
C ARG A 144 5.23 16.58 17.29
N ASP A 145 4.59 16.53 18.45
CA ASP A 145 4.86 15.54 19.51
C ASP A 145 4.54 14.10 19.08
N ILE A 146 3.60 13.92 18.14
CA ILE A 146 3.30 12.61 17.56
C ILE A 146 4.34 12.31 16.46
N PRO A 147 5.21 11.31 16.65
CA PRO A 147 6.18 10.97 15.63
C PRO A 147 5.51 10.23 14.46
N ARG A 148 5.88 10.61 13.24
CA ARG A 148 5.52 9.88 12.02
C ARG A 148 6.43 8.67 11.89
N ARG A 149 5.86 7.47 11.86
CA ARG A 149 6.62 6.21 11.90
C ARG A 149 6.44 5.45 10.61
N ARG A 150 7.53 4.91 10.09
CA ARG A 150 7.52 3.91 9.02
C ARG A 150 7.41 2.53 9.63
N GLN A 151 6.62 1.67 9.00
CA GLN A 151 6.37 0.32 9.46
C GLN A 151 6.76 -0.64 8.33
N PHE A 152 7.59 -1.62 8.66
CA PHE A 152 8.02 -2.67 7.75
C PHE A 152 7.42 -3.99 8.20
N TYR A 153 6.90 -4.77 7.27
CA TYR A 153 6.18 -6.00 7.59
C TYR A 153 6.75 -7.20 6.86
N ILE A 154 6.63 -8.37 7.48
CA ILE A 154 6.76 -9.66 6.80
C ILE A 154 5.64 -10.59 7.26
N ALA A 155 5.00 -11.27 6.30
CA ALA A 155 3.85 -12.12 6.55
C ALA A 155 3.74 -13.25 5.51
N PRO A 156 3.19 -14.43 5.85
CA PRO A 156 2.70 -15.36 4.85
C PRO A 156 1.48 -14.76 4.13
N ASP A 157 1.22 -15.25 2.92
CA ASP A 157 0.12 -14.77 2.10
C ASP A 157 -0.44 -15.87 1.20
N ILE A 158 -1.63 -15.64 0.67
CA ILE A 158 -2.33 -16.55 -0.23
C ILE A 158 -2.48 -15.89 -1.60
N ASP A 159 -1.96 -16.55 -2.64
CA ASP A 159 -2.26 -16.23 -4.03
C ASP A 159 -3.60 -16.87 -4.43
N LEU A 160 -4.66 -16.07 -4.37
CA LEU A 160 -6.02 -16.50 -4.69
C LEU A 160 -6.17 -16.90 -6.16
N THR A 161 -5.30 -16.42 -7.05
CA THR A 161 -5.32 -16.79 -8.48
C THR A 161 -4.94 -18.26 -8.72
N LYS A 162 -4.30 -18.90 -7.73
CA LYS A 162 -3.85 -20.30 -7.81
C LYS A 162 -4.89 -21.28 -7.28
N ILE A 163 -6.02 -20.80 -6.76
CA ILE A 163 -7.15 -21.63 -6.32
C ILE A 163 -7.87 -22.17 -7.57
N LYS A 164 -7.94 -23.50 -7.69
CA LYS A 164 -8.54 -24.18 -8.84
C LYS A 164 -10.06 -24.13 -8.74
N THR A 165 -10.72 -23.58 -9.77
CA THR A 165 -12.19 -23.55 -9.88
C THR A 165 -12.64 -23.67 -11.34
N ASN A 166 -13.76 -24.36 -11.56
CA ASN A 166 -14.39 -24.51 -12.87
C ASN A 166 -15.28 -23.31 -13.24
N SER A 167 -15.64 -22.46 -12.27
CA SER A 167 -16.48 -21.28 -12.53
C SER A 167 -15.66 -20.11 -13.03
N LYS A 168 -16.04 -19.56 -14.20
CA LYS A 168 -15.44 -18.34 -14.75
C LYS A 168 -15.64 -17.14 -13.81
N PHE A 169 -16.83 -17.02 -13.23
CA PHE A 169 -17.16 -15.96 -12.27
C PHE A 169 -16.24 -16.03 -11.04
N LEU A 170 -16.11 -17.20 -10.41
CA LEU A 170 -15.25 -17.36 -9.24
C LEU A 170 -13.78 -17.08 -9.58
N ARG A 171 -13.31 -17.48 -10.76
CA ARG A 171 -11.94 -17.20 -11.21
C ARG A 171 -11.67 -15.69 -11.32
N THR A 172 -12.60 -14.94 -11.91
CA THR A 172 -12.51 -13.48 -12.00
C THR A 172 -12.56 -12.85 -10.61
N LEU A 173 -13.49 -13.29 -9.76
CA LEU A 173 -13.61 -12.79 -8.38
C LEU A 173 -12.32 -13.01 -7.59
N LEU A 174 -11.77 -14.22 -7.61
CA LEU A 174 -10.50 -14.55 -6.95
C LEU A 174 -9.34 -13.72 -7.49
N SER A 175 -9.33 -13.43 -8.80
CA SER A 175 -8.31 -12.58 -9.41
C SER A 175 -8.41 -11.13 -8.93
N GLY A 176 -9.62 -10.59 -8.82
CA GLY A 176 -9.86 -9.24 -8.27
C GLY A 176 -9.52 -9.17 -6.78
N LEU A 177 -9.96 -10.16 -5.99
CA LEU A 177 -9.66 -10.23 -4.55
C LEU A 177 -8.16 -10.40 -4.27
N ASN A 178 -7.40 -10.98 -5.20
CA ASN A 178 -5.95 -11.12 -5.05
C ASN A 178 -5.19 -9.77 -5.02
N ALA A 179 -5.82 -8.67 -5.45
CA ALA A 179 -5.26 -7.33 -5.27
C ALA A 179 -5.20 -6.93 -3.79
N PHE A 180 -5.99 -7.57 -2.92
CA PHE A 180 -5.96 -7.36 -1.48
C PHE A 180 -5.10 -8.43 -0.82
N LYS A 181 -4.31 -8.02 0.17
CA LYS A 181 -3.53 -8.93 1.00
C LYS A 181 -4.50 -9.83 1.79
N PHE A 182 -4.14 -11.09 2.01
CA PHE A 182 -4.94 -11.98 2.84
C PHE A 182 -4.64 -11.81 4.35
N PRO A 183 -5.66 -11.75 5.23
CA PRO A 183 -5.52 -11.82 6.70
C PRO A 183 -4.64 -12.93 7.22
N ALA A 184 -3.50 -12.55 7.82
CA ALA A 184 -2.51 -13.48 8.31
C ALA A 184 -1.71 -12.92 9.51
N PRO A 185 -1.08 -13.80 10.32
CA PRO A 185 -0.08 -13.40 11.29
C PRO A 185 1.06 -12.62 10.63
N THR A 186 1.51 -11.55 11.27
CA THR A 186 2.47 -10.61 10.66
C THR A 186 3.48 -10.16 11.70
N LEU A 187 4.74 -10.07 11.29
CA LEU A 187 5.78 -9.39 12.05
C LEU A 187 5.94 -7.98 11.52
N GLU A 188 5.80 -6.99 12.40
CA GLU A 188 6.03 -5.58 12.15
C GLU A 188 7.35 -5.15 12.79
N PHE A 189 8.18 -4.44 12.04
CA PHE A 189 9.33 -3.73 12.54
C PHE A 189 9.11 -2.23 12.39
N THR A 190 9.06 -1.53 13.52
CA THR A 190 8.87 -0.07 13.57
C THR A 190 9.73 0.52 14.66
N ASN A 191 10.44 1.61 14.35
CA ASN A 191 11.23 2.39 15.29
C ASN A 191 12.18 1.53 16.18
N GLY A 192 12.86 0.55 15.56
CA GLY A 192 13.79 -0.35 16.25
C GLY A 192 13.14 -1.49 17.06
N LYS A 193 11.81 -1.60 17.04
CA LYS A 193 11.05 -2.61 17.80
C LYS A 193 10.35 -3.58 16.86
N LEU A 194 10.44 -4.87 17.19
CA LEU A 194 9.69 -5.93 16.54
C LEU A 194 8.38 -6.18 17.31
N LYS A 195 7.26 -6.23 16.59
CA LYS A 195 5.93 -6.52 17.13
C LYS A 195 5.30 -7.66 16.32
N GLY A 196 4.79 -8.66 17.02
CA GLY A 196 4.01 -9.74 16.41
C GLY A 196 2.52 -9.42 16.46
N HIS A 197 1.84 -9.63 15.34
CA HIS A 197 0.39 -9.57 15.22
C HIS A 197 -0.14 -10.96 14.91
N PHE A 198 -1.08 -11.47 15.70
CA PHE A 198 -1.70 -12.77 15.42
C PHE A 198 -2.54 -12.73 14.14
N LEU A 199 -3.19 -11.60 13.88
CA LEU A 199 -3.88 -11.30 12.64
C LEU A 199 -3.68 -9.80 12.39
N TYR A 200 -3.07 -9.45 11.26
CA TYR A 200 -2.84 -8.04 10.91
C TYR A 200 -3.63 -7.69 9.67
N PHE A 201 -4.68 -6.88 9.87
CA PHE A 201 -5.42 -6.12 8.86
C PHE A 201 -5.81 -4.80 9.48
#